data_AF-A0A6C0CDV5-F1
#
_entry.id   AF-A0A6C0CDV5-F1
#
_cell.length_a   1.000
_cell.length_b   1.000
_cell.length_c   1.000
_cell.angle_alpha   90.00
_cell.angle_beta   90.00
_cell.angle_gamma   90.00
#
_symmetry.space_group_name_H-M   'P 1'
#
loop_
_entity.id
_entity.type
_entity.pdbx_description
1 polymer ?
#
loop_
_entity_poly.entity_id
_entity_poly.type
_entity_poly.pdbx_seq_one_letter_code
_entity_poly.pdbx_strand_id
1 'polypeptide(L)'
;MSAVKDIQMMNELSTTESSVWDGDGIWIDEPDASVAVAEEPVVEPGYDMRKLYRETTPWELQEAVSSWEKGESDVIKYSEDGKEKIAPGTCPGGPNLGKPFFQFLPLHKTFEEGGTKVAESENCISFIPAGFRGGKTPNTMNPVREELGGASALMSLVHVLTIPKVQRVYNASTLTADHLPIIQEMKELGEKSAMILMKGSKTMMGSFKWQYSQKGEVEMSDGTMKSMEVVKTDLSPKCQKNYHKKIPDPTIFNSFHVYPAASIGYLHLHSYVGELLTTAHDTMSKEAKDKGYHKNVPYEVVVKQLTE
;
A
#
# COMPACT_ATOMS: atom_id res chain seq x y z
N MET A 1 -40.11 -12.67 -26.21
CA MET A 1 -39.19 -12.14 -27.24
C MET A 1 -39.72 -10.78 -27.64
N SER A 2 -39.03 -9.65 -27.60
CA SER A 2 -37.67 -9.26 -27.24
C SER A 2 -37.78 -7.74 -27.07
N ALA A 3 -37.57 -7.18 -25.89
CA ALA A 3 -36.38 -6.37 -25.58
C ALA A 3 -35.87 -5.56 -26.79
N VAL A 4 -36.34 -4.30 -26.94
CA VAL A 4 -35.56 -3.08 -27.26
C VAL A 4 -36.50 -1.89 -27.02
N LYS A 5 -36.39 -1.25 -25.85
CA LYS A 5 -36.77 0.15 -25.52
C LYS A 5 -36.80 0.26 -24.00
N ASP A 6 -35.66 0.58 -23.40
CA ASP A 6 -35.55 1.16 -22.04
C ASP A 6 -34.07 1.56 -21.79
N ILE A 7 -33.52 2.38 -22.71
CA ILE A 7 -32.29 3.14 -22.49
C ILE A 7 -32.56 4.56 -22.96
N GLN A 8 -33.26 5.33 -22.12
CA GLN A 8 -33.28 6.78 -22.05
C GLN A 8 -34.45 7.19 -21.15
N MET A 9 -34.19 7.39 -19.86
CA MET A 9 -34.87 8.33 -18.96
C MET A 9 -34.47 8.01 -17.52
N MET A 10 -33.31 8.51 -17.09
CA MET A 10 -33.08 8.98 -15.71
C MET A 10 -31.93 10.00 -15.77
N ASN A 11 -32.18 11.10 -16.46
CA ASN A 11 -31.53 12.38 -16.22
C ASN A 11 -32.63 13.33 -15.77
N GLU A 12 -32.31 14.12 -14.74
CA GLU A 12 -33.13 15.18 -14.12
C GLU A 12 -34.18 14.69 -13.10
N LEU A 13 -33.79 14.70 -11.82
CA LEU A 13 -34.33 15.61 -10.79
C LEU A 13 -33.96 15.10 -9.38
N SER A 14 -33.00 15.77 -8.74
CA SER A 14 -33.19 16.35 -7.40
C SER A 14 -31.91 17.08 -7.00
N THR A 15 -31.88 18.36 -7.34
CA THR A 15 -31.14 19.37 -6.60
C THR A 15 -31.75 19.46 -5.21
N THR A 16 -31.10 18.87 -4.22
CA THR A 16 -31.08 19.41 -2.87
C THR A 16 -29.67 19.19 -2.32
N GLU A 17 -28.93 20.28 -2.18
CA GLU A 17 -27.84 20.35 -1.21
C GLU A 17 -28.44 20.00 0.15
N SER A 18 -28.29 18.74 0.60
CA SER A 18 -28.52 18.41 2.01
C SER A 18 -27.21 18.63 2.76
N SER A 19 -26.93 19.88 3.05
CA SER A 19 -26.07 20.31 4.15
C SER A 19 -26.77 19.98 5.47
N VAL A 20 -26.68 18.73 5.91
CA VAL A 20 -27.01 18.37 7.30
C VAL A 20 -25.98 17.35 7.79
N TRP A 21 -24.95 17.90 8.40
CA TRP A 21 -23.94 17.22 9.20
C TRP A 21 -24.43 17.20 10.65
N ASP A 22 -25.10 16.11 11.06
CA ASP A 22 -25.42 15.89 12.47
C ASP A 22 -24.43 14.89 13.09
N GLY A 23 -23.74 15.33 14.15
CA GLY A 23 -23.24 14.47 15.22
C GLY A 23 -21.73 14.15 15.26
N ASP A 24 -20.99 14.98 16.00
CA ASP A 24 -19.77 14.68 16.77
C ASP A 24 -18.45 14.41 16.03
N GLY A 25 -17.99 15.44 15.32
CA GLY A 25 -16.58 15.61 14.92
C GLY A 25 -16.47 16.85 14.04
N ILE A 26 -15.96 17.96 14.61
CA ILE A 26 -15.84 19.24 13.88
C ILE A 26 -14.81 19.04 12.76
N TRP A 27 -15.30 18.79 11.54
CA TRP A 27 -14.54 19.03 10.33
C TRP A 27 -14.49 20.54 10.14
N ILE A 28 -13.29 21.13 10.21
CA ILE A 28 -13.11 22.52 9.83
C ILE A 28 -13.13 22.53 8.29
N ASP A 29 -14.31 22.82 7.73
CA ASP A 29 -14.55 22.88 6.27
C ASP A 29 -13.84 24.07 5.60
N GLU A 30 -13.35 25.02 6.39
CA GLU A 30 -12.53 26.11 5.87
C GLU A 30 -11.14 25.58 5.48
N PRO A 31 -10.69 25.82 4.23
CA PRO A 31 -9.35 25.47 3.81
C PRO A 31 -8.36 26.28 4.65
N ASP A 32 -7.82 25.65 5.69
CA ASP A 32 -6.71 26.18 6.45
C ASP A 32 -5.44 26.06 5.60
N ALA A 33 -4.91 27.20 5.16
CA ALA A 33 -3.68 27.28 4.37
C ALA A 33 -2.43 26.72 5.09
N SER A 34 -2.55 26.25 6.34
CA SER A 34 -1.45 25.73 7.15
C SER A 34 -1.26 24.21 7.13
N VAL A 35 -1.78 23.46 6.15
CA VAL A 35 -1.54 22.00 6.03
C VAL A 35 -0.03 21.69 6.05
N ALA A 36 0.41 20.72 6.87
CA ALA A 36 1.79 20.24 6.83
C ALA A 36 1.88 19.04 5.91
N VAL A 37 2.82 19.08 4.99
CA VAL A 37 3.29 17.88 4.32
C VAL A 37 4.50 17.37 5.10
N ALA A 38 4.56 16.06 5.36
CA ALA A 38 5.81 15.47 5.78
C ALA A 38 6.87 15.60 4.67
N GLU A 39 8.14 15.37 5.01
CA GLU A 39 9.17 15.25 3.97
C GLU A 39 8.96 13.95 3.22
N GLU A 40 9.17 13.99 1.91
CA GLU A 40 9.24 12.79 1.08
C GLU A 40 10.35 11.86 1.60
N PRO A 41 10.22 10.52 1.46
CA PRO A 41 11.33 9.63 1.78
C PRO A 41 12.60 10.03 1.01
N VAL A 42 13.74 10.00 1.68
CA VAL A 42 15.05 10.31 1.09
C VAL A 42 15.99 9.13 1.29
N VAL A 43 16.78 8.82 0.27
CA VAL A 43 17.91 7.89 0.35
C VAL A 43 19.22 8.65 0.30
N GLU A 44 20.28 8.09 0.88
CA GLU A 44 21.60 8.74 0.90
C GLU A 44 22.16 8.88 -0.54
N PRO A 45 22.91 9.95 -0.84
CA PRO A 45 23.58 10.09 -2.13
C PRO A 45 24.46 8.88 -2.47
N GLY A 46 24.34 8.37 -3.70
CA GLY A 46 25.09 7.20 -4.16
C GLY A 46 24.49 5.84 -3.74
N TYR A 47 23.32 5.82 -3.10
CA TYR A 47 22.56 4.60 -2.89
C TYR A 47 22.24 3.91 -4.23
N ASP A 48 22.67 2.65 -4.37
CA ASP A 48 22.39 1.79 -5.52
C ASP A 48 21.74 0.50 -5.02
N MET A 49 20.44 0.36 -5.28
CA MET A 49 19.66 -0.76 -4.75
C MET A 49 19.95 -2.07 -5.48
N ARG A 50 20.34 -2.00 -6.75
CA ARG A 50 20.66 -3.17 -7.57
C ARG A 50 22.01 -3.73 -7.16
N LYS A 51 22.99 -2.84 -6.92
CA LYS A 51 24.28 -3.21 -6.36
C LYS A 51 24.13 -3.83 -4.98
N LEU A 52 23.37 -3.20 -4.08
CA LEU A 52 23.10 -3.74 -2.76
C LEU A 52 22.53 -5.16 -2.84
N TYR A 53 21.49 -5.37 -3.67
CA TYR A 53 20.90 -6.70 -3.88
C TYR A 53 21.93 -7.71 -4.38
N ARG A 54 22.69 -7.39 -5.44
CA ARG A 54 23.70 -8.31 -6.02
C ARG A 54 24.82 -8.68 -5.06
N GLU A 55 25.26 -7.73 -4.23
CA GLU A 55 26.40 -7.93 -3.32
C GLU A 55 26.00 -8.59 -2.00
N THR A 56 24.73 -8.49 -1.59
CA THR A 56 24.26 -8.99 -0.29
C THR A 56 23.35 -10.22 -0.37
N THR A 57 22.98 -10.65 -1.57
CA THR A 57 22.21 -11.89 -1.76
C THR A 57 23.07 -13.00 -2.35
N PRO A 58 22.92 -14.26 -1.91
CA PRO A 58 23.57 -15.41 -2.53
C PRO A 58 23.21 -15.51 -4.01
N TRP A 59 24.15 -15.95 -4.84
CA TRP A 59 23.90 -16.08 -6.28
C TRP A 59 22.81 -17.12 -6.58
N GLU A 60 22.65 -18.14 -5.73
CA GLU A 60 21.60 -19.14 -5.82
C GLU A 60 20.20 -18.52 -5.62
N LEU A 61 20.08 -17.53 -4.74
CA LEU A 61 18.83 -16.76 -4.59
C LEU A 61 18.57 -15.92 -5.85
N GLN A 62 19.59 -15.27 -6.39
CA GLN A 62 19.46 -14.46 -7.61
C GLN A 62 19.03 -15.32 -8.82
N GLU A 63 19.59 -16.52 -8.95
CA GLU A 63 19.20 -17.49 -9.99
C GLU A 63 17.76 -17.96 -9.80
N ALA A 64 17.37 -18.34 -8.58
CA ALA A 64 16.00 -18.76 -8.27
C ALA A 64 14.98 -17.65 -8.56
N VAL A 65 15.31 -16.40 -8.23
CA VAL A 65 14.49 -15.23 -8.56
C VAL A 65 14.37 -15.07 -10.08
N SER A 66 15.49 -15.11 -10.80
CA SER A 66 15.48 -14.99 -12.27
C SER A 66 14.63 -16.09 -12.93
N SER A 67 14.72 -17.32 -12.45
CA SER A 67 13.94 -18.45 -12.96
C SER A 67 12.43 -18.25 -12.73
N TRP A 68 12.03 -17.73 -11.56
CA TRP A 68 10.64 -17.39 -11.28
C TRP A 68 10.12 -16.22 -12.13
N GLU A 69 10.92 -15.16 -12.30
CA GLU A 69 10.57 -13.99 -13.14
C GLU A 69 10.36 -14.39 -14.62
N LYS A 70 11.14 -15.38 -15.12
CA LYS A 70 10.97 -15.96 -16.46
C LYS A 70 9.81 -16.95 -16.58
N GLY A 71 9.14 -17.28 -15.48
CA GLY A 71 8.05 -18.25 -15.46
C GLY A 71 8.49 -19.71 -15.54
N GLU A 72 9.77 -20.01 -15.35
CA GLU A 72 10.32 -21.37 -15.35
C GLU A 72 9.97 -22.13 -14.06
N SER A 73 9.67 -21.39 -12.99
CA SER A 73 9.19 -21.92 -11.71
C SER A 73 8.02 -21.08 -11.15
N ASP A 74 7.14 -21.73 -10.40
CA ASP A 74 6.07 -21.05 -9.65
C ASP A 74 6.45 -20.73 -8.20
N VAL A 75 7.62 -21.18 -7.74
CA VAL A 75 8.14 -20.97 -6.39
C VAL A 75 9.58 -20.44 -6.45
N ILE A 76 9.98 -19.66 -5.44
CA ILE A 76 11.34 -19.15 -5.31
C ILE A 76 12.03 -19.89 -4.17
N LYS A 77 12.77 -20.94 -4.52
CA LYS A 77 13.55 -21.77 -3.62
C LYS A 77 14.99 -21.84 -4.10
N TYR A 78 15.94 -21.83 -3.19
CA TYR A 78 17.37 -21.87 -3.49
C TYR A 78 18.09 -22.77 -2.49
N SER A 79 19.25 -23.31 -2.88
CA SER A 79 20.11 -24.09 -1.99
C SER A 79 21.24 -23.19 -1.50
N GLU A 80 21.46 -23.12 -0.19
CA GLU A 80 22.60 -22.43 0.41
C GLU A 80 23.20 -23.35 1.47
N ASP A 81 24.52 -23.58 1.39
CA ASP A 81 25.24 -24.54 2.26
C ASP A 81 24.62 -25.95 2.27
N GLY A 82 24.11 -26.40 1.12
CA GLY A 82 23.47 -27.71 0.96
C GLY A 82 22.10 -27.83 1.63
N LYS A 83 21.49 -26.72 2.04
CA LYS A 83 20.13 -26.68 2.62
C LYS A 83 19.19 -25.91 1.71
N GLU A 84 18.02 -26.48 1.45
CA GLU A 84 16.95 -25.78 0.75
C GLU A 84 16.40 -24.63 1.64
N LYS A 85 16.34 -23.44 1.06
CA LYS A 85 15.77 -22.22 1.63
C LYS A 85 14.70 -21.67 0.70
N ILE A 86 13.75 -20.94 1.28
CA ILE A 86 12.75 -20.16 0.55
C ILE A 86 13.22 -18.72 0.45
N ALA A 87 12.90 -18.05 -0.66
CA ALA A 87 13.24 -16.64 -0.80
C ALA A 87 12.49 -15.79 0.24
N PRO A 88 13.12 -14.72 0.76
CA PRO A 88 12.44 -13.72 1.57
C PRO A 88 11.18 -13.17 0.89
N GLY A 89 10.14 -12.89 1.67
CA GLY A 89 8.87 -12.36 1.17
C GLY A 89 8.00 -13.37 0.42
N THR A 90 8.33 -14.67 0.45
CA THR A 90 7.48 -15.76 -0.04
C THR A 90 6.78 -16.49 1.10
N CYS A 91 5.77 -17.30 0.78
CA CYS A 91 5.00 -18.03 1.78
C CYS A 91 5.87 -19.08 2.49
N PRO A 92 5.93 -19.09 3.84
CA PRO A 92 6.85 -19.95 4.57
C PRO A 92 6.40 -21.41 4.75
N GLY A 93 5.20 -21.77 4.29
CA GLY A 93 4.64 -23.09 4.54
C GLY A 93 3.32 -23.34 3.83
N GLY A 94 2.80 -24.55 4.01
CA GLY A 94 1.50 -24.96 3.48
C GLY A 94 1.47 -25.10 1.95
N PRO A 95 0.27 -25.09 1.34
CA PRO A 95 0.08 -25.35 -0.09
C PRO A 95 0.77 -24.34 -1.04
N ASN A 96 1.13 -23.16 -0.52
CA ASN A 96 1.75 -22.08 -1.29
C ASN A 96 3.24 -21.89 -0.94
N LEU A 97 3.88 -22.84 -0.25
CA LEU A 97 5.29 -22.76 0.16
C LEU A 97 6.18 -22.26 -0.98
N GLY A 98 6.93 -21.18 -0.74
CA GLY A 98 7.86 -20.57 -1.69
C GLY A 98 7.21 -19.68 -2.77
N LYS A 99 5.88 -19.56 -2.81
CA LYS A 99 5.19 -18.62 -3.71
C LYS A 99 5.16 -17.22 -3.10
N PRO A 100 5.42 -16.15 -3.88
CA PRO A 100 5.09 -14.79 -3.46
C PRO A 100 3.60 -14.63 -3.15
N PHE A 101 3.26 -13.81 -2.15
CA PHE A 101 1.88 -13.68 -1.68
C PHE A 101 0.90 -13.20 -2.77
N PHE A 102 1.29 -12.19 -3.56
CA PHE A 102 0.41 -11.63 -4.60
C PHE A 102 0.15 -12.56 -5.78
N GLN A 103 0.88 -13.68 -5.89
CA GLN A 103 0.63 -14.68 -6.93
C GLN A 103 -0.68 -15.47 -6.70
N PHE A 104 -1.16 -15.57 -5.46
CA PHE A 104 -2.33 -16.41 -5.13
C PHE A 104 -3.40 -15.70 -4.31
N LEU A 105 -3.15 -14.48 -3.83
CA LEU A 105 -4.17 -13.71 -3.12
C LEU A 105 -5.26 -13.23 -4.09
N PRO A 106 -6.55 -13.23 -3.68
CA PRO A 106 -7.67 -12.84 -4.53
C PRO A 106 -7.79 -11.30 -4.63
N LEU A 107 -6.75 -10.65 -5.17
CA LEU A 107 -6.62 -9.18 -5.18
C LEU A 107 -7.65 -8.48 -6.08
N HIS A 108 -8.28 -9.21 -7.00
CA HIS A 108 -9.29 -8.69 -7.93
C HIS A 108 -10.64 -8.35 -7.26
N LYS A 109 -10.86 -8.82 -6.03
CA LYS A 109 -12.12 -8.66 -5.30
C LYS A 109 -12.40 -7.21 -4.92
N THR A 110 -13.61 -6.73 -5.21
CA THR A 110 -14.08 -5.41 -4.76
C THR A 110 -14.37 -5.40 -3.26
N PHE A 111 -14.72 -4.23 -2.71
CA PHE A 111 -15.09 -4.10 -1.29
C PHE A 111 -16.31 -4.96 -0.93
N GLU A 112 -17.31 -5.02 -1.80
CA GLU A 112 -18.54 -5.78 -1.63
C GLU A 112 -18.29 -7.30 -1.68
N GLU A 113 -17.26 -7.73 -2.41
CA GLU A 113 -16.83 -9.12 -2.52
C GLU A 113 -15.89 -9.55 -1.39
N GLY A 114 -15.67 -8.68 -0.39
CA GLY A 114 -14.77 -8.91 0.74
C GLY A 114 -13.29 -8.67 0.44
N GLY A 115 -12.97 -7.98 -0.65
CA GLY A 115 -11.61 -7.59 -1.03
C GLY A 115 -11.29 -6.12 -0.74
N THR A 116 -10.15 -5.65 -1.22
CA THR A 116 -9.67 -4.27 -0.99
C THR A 116 -9.29 -3.53 -2.28
N LYS A 117 -9.73 -4.03 -3.45
CA LYS A 117 -9.47 -3.38 -4.75
C LYS A 117 -10.11 -1.99 -4.80
N VAL A 118 -9.30 -0.99 -5.15
CA VAL A 118 -9.74 0.41 -5.33
C VAL A 118 -9.94 0.72 -6.81
N ALA A 119 -8.96 0.37 -7.64
CA ALA A 119 -9.00 0.60 -9.07
C ALA A 119 -8.10 -0.41 -9.82
N GLU A 120 -8.32 -0.48 -11.13
CA GLU A 120 -7.49 -1.26 -12.05
C GLU A 120 -7.28 -0.47 -13.34
N SER A 121 -6.12 -0.65 -13.95
CA SER A 121 -5.82 -0.24 -15.31
C SER A 121 -5.79 -1.47 -16.21
N GLU A 122 -5.25 -1.37 -17.42
CA GLU A 122 -5.05 -2.53 -18.29
C GLU A 122 -4.13 -3.54 -17.62
N ASN A 123 -2.93 -3.12 -17.19
CA ASN A 123 -1.88 -4.01 -16.73
C ASN A 123 -1.67 -4.04 -15.22
N CYS A 124 -2.30 -3.13 -14.46
CA CYS A 124 -2.09 -2.99 -13.03
C CYS A 124 -3.38 -3.08 -12.21
N ILE A 125 -3.23 -3.46 -10.95
CA ILE A 125 -4.30 -3.42 -9.94
C ILE A 125 -3.80 -2.66 -8.72
N SER A 126 -4.66 -1.80 -8.18
CA SER A 126 -4.38 -1.02 -6.97
C SER A 126 -5.41 -1.30 -5.88
N PHE A 127 -4.92 -1.56 -4.67
CA PHE A 127 -5.73 -2.04 -3.56
C PHE A 127 -5.18 -1.57 -2.21
N ILE A 128 -6.03 -1.51 -1.18
CA ILE A 128 -5.60 -1.17 0.18
C ILE A 128 -4.87 -2.38 0.78
N PRO A 129 -3.70 -2.22 1.43
CA PRO A 129 -3.01 -3.31 2.11
C PRO A 129 -3.93 -4.09 3.06
N ALA A 130 -3.89 -5.42 2.98
CA ALA A 130 -4.76 -6.32 3.72
C ALA A 130 -4.04 -7.62 4.10
N GLY A 131 -4.77 -8.53 4.75
CA GLY A 131 -4.23 -9.76 5.32
C GLY A 131 -3.86 -9.63 6.80
N PHE A 132 -4.38 -8.62 7.50
CA PHE A 132 -4.21 -8.46 8.94
C PHE A 132 -4.77 -9.67 9.70
N ARG A 133 -3.96 -10.22 10.60
CA ARG A 133 -4.31 -11.42 11.40
C ARG A 133 -4.39 -11.14 12.89
N GLY A 134 -4.08 -9.92 13.33
CA GLY A 134 -4.08 -9.54 14.73
C GLY A 134 -5.46 -9.25 15.30
N GLY A 135 -6.51 -9.20 14.48
CA GLY A 135 -7.88 -8.92 14.88
C GLY A 135 -8.83 -8.88 13.68
N LYS A 136 -10.13 -8.75 13.95
CA LYS A 136 -11.19 -8.73 12.91
C LYS A 136 -11.35 -7.32 12.31
N THR A 137 -10.50 -6.95 11.37
CA THR A 137 -10.67 -5.71 10.59
C THR A 137 -11.53 -5.93 9.35
N PRO A 138 -12.25 -4.89 8.87
CA PRO A 138 -13.02 -4.96 7.63
C PRO A 138 -12.17 -5.46 6.47
N ASN A 139 -12.64 -6.50 5.78
CA ASN A 139 -11.95 -7.17 4.67
C ASN A 139 -10.47 -7.51 4.95
N THR A 140 -10.12 -7.77 6.23
CA THR A 140 -8.75 -7.99 6.71
C THR A 140 -7.78 -6.83 6.40
N MET A 141 -8.31 -5.64 6.11
CA MET A 141 -7.52 -4.45 5.82
C MET A 141 -6.58 -4.15 6.98
N ASN A 142 -5.36 -3.76 6.69
CA ASN A 142 -4.41 -3.37 7.72
C ASN A 142 -4.91 -2.10 8.42
N PRO A 143 -4.88 -2.03 9.76
CA PRO A 143 -5.33 -0.85 10.48
C PRO A 143 -4.35 0.32 10.29
N VAL A 144 -4.84 1.56 10.43
CA VAL A 144 -3.99 2.76 10.44
C VAL A 144 -3.26 2.94 11.78
N ARG A 145 -3.85 2.44 12.86
CA ARG A 145 -3.29 2.56 14.21
C ARG A 145 -2.17 1.55 14.41
N GLU A 146 -0.97 2.07 14.69
CA GLU A 146 0.21 1.25 14.95
C GLU A 146 0.00 0.33 16.17
N GLU A 147 -0.73 0.77 17.17
CA GLU A 147 -1.06 -0.05 18.34
C GLU A 147 -1.84 -1.34 17.97
N LEU A 148 -2.59 -1.31 16.86
CA LEU A 148 -3.31 -2.48 16.34
C LEU A 148 -2.41 -3.30 15.40
N GLY A 149 -1.80 -2.64 14.41
CA GLY A 149 -1.12 -3.30 13.30
C GLY A 149 0.37 -3.56 13.50
N GLY A 150 1.02 -2.89 14.46
CA GLY A 150 2.47 -2.83 14.59
C GLY A 150 3.13 -2.49 13.24
N ALA A 151 4.15 -3.26 12.86
CA ALA A 151 4.84 -3.13 11.58
C ALA A 151 3.98 -3.44 10.33
N SER A 152 2.75 -3.93 10.49
CA SER A 152 1.81 -4.13 9.38
C SER A 152 0.83 -2.97 9.19
N ALA A 153 0.78 -2.01 10.13
CA ALA A 153 -0.11 -0.86 10.05
C ALA A 153 0.16 0.00 8.80
N LEU A 154 -0.87 0.67 8.32
CA LEU A 154 -0.76 1.55 7.14
C LEU A 154 0.13 2.75 7.46
N MET A 155 1.02 3.11 6.52
CA MET A 155 1.96 4.25 6.64
C MET A 155 1.29 5.63 6.54
N SER A 156 0.05 5.68 6.05
CA SER A 156 -0.77 6.88 5.94
C SER A 156 -2.23 6.49 6.10
N LEU A 157 -3.09 7.43 6.48
CA LEU A 157 -4.54 7.18 6.54
C LEU A 157 -5.10 6.74 5.18
N VAL A 158 -4.52 7.23 4.10
CA VAL A 158 -4.79 6.79 2.74
C VAL A 158 -3.53 6.19 2.16
N HIS A 159 -3.56 4.89 1.92
CA HIS A 159 -2.42 4.09 1.50
C HIS A 159 -2.90 2.93 0.63
N VAL A 160 -2.33 2.82 -0.57
CA VAL A 160 -2.61 1.73 -1.51
C VAL A 160 -1.31 1.08 -1.96
N LEU A 161 -1.41 -0.19 -2.37
CA LEU A 161 -0.39 -0.90 -3.12
C LEU A 161 -0.86 -1.02 -4.56
N THR A 162 0.06 -0.83 -5.50
CA THR A 162 -0.18 -1.11 -6.91
C THR A 162 0.79 -2.19 -7.39
N ILE A 163 0.27 -3.19 -8.09
CA ILE A 163 1.05 -4.31 -8.63
C ILE A 163 0.74 -4.53 -10.12
N PRO A 164 1.68 -5.08 -10.90
CA PRO A 164 1.39 -5.61 -12.22
C PRO A 164 0.55 -6.90 -12.12
N LYS A 165 -0.44 -7.06 -13.01
CA LYS A 165 -1.32 -8.23 -13.07
C LYS A 165 -0.63 -9.48 -13.60
N VAL A 166 0.27 -9.32 -14.58
CA VAL A 166 0.86 -10.42 -15.34
C VAL A 166 2.37 -10.52 -15.16
N GLN A 167 3.07 -9.38 -15.13
CA GLN A 167 4.53 -9.39 -15.06
C GLN A 167 5.02 -9.90 -13.70
N ARG A 168 5.85 -10.95 -13.75
CA ARG A 168 6.52 -11.52 -12.57
C ARG A 168 7.82 -10.77 -12.34
N VAL A 169 7.80 -9.86 -11.37
CA VAL A 169 9.00 -9.15 -10.91
C VAL A 169 9.08 -9.32 -9.41
N TYR A 170 10.23 -9.75 -8.90
CA TYR A 170 10.40 -10.10 -7.50
C TYR A 170 10.49 -8.86 -6.62
N ASN A 171 11.28 -7.87 -7.02
CA ASN A 171 11.48 -6.66 -6.25
C ASN A 171 11.91 -5.50 -7.17
N ALA A 172 11.84 -4.26 -6.68
CA ALA A 172 12.37 -3.13 -7.45
C ALA A 172 13.88 -3.25 -7.75
N SER A 173 14.63 -4.01 -6.93
CA SER A 173 16.05 -4.28 -7.16
C SER A 173 16.35 -5.19 -8.36
N THR A 174 15.35 -5.90 -8.89
CA THR A 174 15.49 -6.80 -10.06
C THR A 174 14.94 -6.20 -11.35
N LEU A 175 14.42 -4.96 -11.29
CA LEU A 175 13.91 -4.24 -12.44
C LEU A 175 15.00 -3.98 -13.50
N THR A 176 14.53 -3.93 -14.74
CA THR A 176 15.31 -3.56 -15.93
C THR A 176 14.65 -2.37 -16.65
N ALA A 177 15.35 -1.76 -17.61
CA ALA A 177 14.82 -0.64 -18.39
C ALA A 177 13.50 -0.97 -19.11
N ASP A 178 13.30 -2.23 -19.52
CA ASP A 178 12.07 -2.70 -20.18
C ASP A 178 10.82 -2.59 -19.27
N HIS A 179 11.02 -2.49 -17.95
CA HIS A 179 9.95 -2.34 -16.98
C HIS A 179 9.52 -0.88 -16.77
N LEU A 180 10.21 0.11 -17.35
CA LEU A 180 9.85 1.52 -17.18
C LEU A 180 8.37 1.83 -17.52
N PRO A 181 7.78 1.30 -18.61
CA PRO A 181 6.37 1.55 -18.91
C PRO A 181 5.42 1.05 -17.83
N ILE A 182 5.65 -0.18 -17.30
CA ILE A 182 4.76 -0.74 -16.27
C ILE A 182 4.89 0.01 -14.94
N ILE A 183 6.10 0.46 -14.59
CA ILE A 183 6.36 1.23 -13.36
C ILE A 183 5.65 2.58 -13.42
N GLN A 184 5.68 3.24 -14.58
CA GLN A 184 4.94 4.49 -14.80
C GLN A 184 3.43 4.27 -14.67
N GLU A 185 2.89 3.20 -15.28
CA GLU A 185 1.47 2.84 -15.15
C GLU A 185 1.09 2.54 -13.68
N MET A 186 1.97 1.88 -12.93
CA MET A 186 1.76 1.63 -11.49
C MET A 186 1.67 2.93 -10.69
N LYS A 187 2.52 3.93 -10.97
CA LYS A 187 2.49 5.24 -10.33
C LYS A 187 1.19 5.97 -10.63
N GLU A 188 0.82 6.07 -11.89
CA GLU A 188 -0.40 6.75 -12.32
C GLU A 188 -1.67 6.12 -11.70
N LEU A 189 -1.74 4.78 -11.70
CA LEU A 189 -2.85 4.07 -11.07
C LEU A 189 -2.85 4.22 -9.55
N GLY A 190 -1.68 4.17 -8.91
CA GLY A 190 -1.53 4.35 -7.46
C GLY A 190 -1.98 5.73 -7.00
N GLU A 191 -1.54 6.79 -7.67
CA GLU A 191 -1.95 8.17 -7.40
C GLU A 191 -3.45 8.36 -7.63
N LYS A 192 -3.98 7.85 -8.74
CA LYS A 192 -5.42 7.87 -9.02
C LYS A 192 -6.21 7.18 -7.91
N SER A 193 -5.74 6.04 -7.43
CA SER A 193 -6.40 5.24 -6.38
C SER A 193 -6.37 5.96 -5.03
N ALA A 194 -5.24 6.56 -4.66
CA ALA A 194 -5.15 7.40 -3.48
C ALA A 194 -6.12 8.60 -3.56
N MET A 195 -6.25 9.23 -4.74
CA MET A 195 -7.20 10.32 -4.94
C MET A 195 -8.67 9.88 -4.88
N ILE A 196 -9.01 8.68 -5.34
CA ILE A 196 -10.34 8.09 -5.16
C ILE A 196 -10.66 7.96 -3.67
N LEU A 197 -9.73 7.43 -2.87
CA LEU A 197 -9.89 7.27 -1.43
C LEU A 197 -9.92 8.62 -0.68
N MET A 198 -9.18 9.63 -1.14
CA MET A 198 -9.25 10.98 -0.57
C MET A 198 -10.62 11.63 -0.78
N LYS A 199 -11.26 11.38 -1.93
CA LYS A 199 -12.59 11.91 -2.28
C LYS A 199 -13.74 11.02 -1.80
N GLY A 200 -13.44 9.82 -1.31
CA GLY A 200 -14.41 8.83 -0.87
C GLY A 200 -15.29 9.31 0.30
N SER A 201 -16.51 8.76 0.37
CA SER A 201 -17.46 9.03 1.45
C SER A 201 -17.09 8.29 2.74
N LYS A 202 -17.70 8.66 3.87
CA LYS A 202 -17.54 7.93 5.14
C LYS A 202 -17.95 6.45 5.11
N THR A 203 -18.62 5.99 4.04
CA THR A 203 -19.01 4.58 3.86
C THR A 203 -18.07 3.82 2.94
N MET A 204 -17.15 4.49 2.24
CA MET A 204 -16.15 3.85 1.39
C MET A 204 -14.96 3.41 2.24
N MET A 205 -14.79 2.10 2.42
CA MET A 205 -13.70 1.52 3.19
C MET A 205 -12.33 2.08 2.76
N GLY A 206 -11.49 2.41 3.73
CA GLY A 206 -10.14 2.97 3.52
C GLY A 206 -10.10 4.42 3.02
N SER A 207 -11.25 5.03 2.71
CA SER A 207 -11.28 6.45 2.36
C SER A 207 -10.91 7.33 3.55
N PHE A 208 -10.41 8.53 3.26
CA PHE A 208 -10.02 9.50 4.29
C PHE A 208 -11.12 9.76 5.32
N LYS A 209 -12.37 9.96 4.85
CA LYS A 209 -13.53 10.18 5.72
C LYS A 209 -13.92 8.93 6.49
N TRP A 210 -13.77 7.75 5.88
CA TRP A 210 -14.08 6.49 6.53
C TRP A 210 -13.13 6.20 7.70
N GLN A 211 -11.82 6.47 7.54
CA GLN A 211 -10.84 6.26 8.61
C GLN A 211 -11.22 6.99 9.91
N TYR A 212 -11.58 8.26 9.81
CA TYR A 212 -12.03 9.06 10.95
C TYR A 212 -13.45 8.77 11.43
N SER A 213 -14.24 8.02 10.66
CA SER A 213 -15.60 7.62 11.06
C SER A 213 -15.63 6.32 11.85
N GLN A 214 -14.51 5.59 11.93
CA GLN A 214 -14.43 4.35 12.68
C GLN A 214 -14.66 4.62 14.18
N LYS A 215 -15.54 3.82 14.78
CA LYS A 215 -15.88 3.86 16.21
C LYS A 215 -15.89 2.45 16.79
N GLY A 216 -15.81 2.33 18.11
CA GLY A 216 -15.87 1.06 18.82
C GLY A 216 -14.52 0.36 18.92
N GLU A 217 -14.55 -0.93 19.25
CA GLU A 217 -13.37 -1.72 19.57
C GLU A 217 -13.27 -2.97 18.68
N VAL A 218 -12.04 -3.42 18.46
CA VAL A 218 -11.73 -4.71 17.83
C VAL A 218 -11.14 -5.65 18.87
N GLU A 219 -11.63 -6.88 18.90
CA GLU A 219 -11.02 -7.97 19.66
C GLU A 219 -9.77 -8.45 18.91
N MET A 220 -8.64 -8.37 19.61
CA MET A 220 -7.33 -8.77 19.11
C MET A 220 -7.11 -10.28 19.28
N SER A 221 -6.12 -10.85 18.59
CA SER A 221 -5.82 -12.29 18.67
C SER A 221 -5.35 -12.76 20.03
N ASP A 222 -4.90 -11.85 20.89
CA ASP A 222 -4.56 -12.11 22.31
C ASP A 222 -5.76 -11.95 23.26
N GLY A 223 -6.96 -11.68 22.73
CA GLY A 223 -8.19 -11.46 23.49
C GLY A 223 -8.35 -10.05 24.06
N THR A 224 -7.40 -9.14 23.82
CA THR A 224 -7.55 -7.74 24.25
C THR A 224 -8.54 -6.99 23.36
N MET A 225 -9.29 -6.06 23.95
CA MET A 225 -10.13 -5.12 23.20
C MET A 225 -9.34 -3.83 22.98
N LYS A 226 -9.28 -3.37 21.73
CA LYS A 226 -8.61 -2.11 21.39
C LYS A 226 -9.52 -1.22 20.54
N SER A 227 -9.53 0.07 20.84
CA SER A 227 -10.32 1.03 20.06
C SER A 227 -9.86 1.08 18.60
N MET A 228 -10.81 1.18 17.68
CA MET A 228 -10.56 1.43 16.25
C MET A 228 -10.53 2.92 15.89
N GLU A 229 -10.93 3.79 16.81
CA GLU A 229 -11.00 5.23 16.59
C GLU A 229 -9.60 5.82 16.40
N VAL A 230 -9.41 6.57 15.31
CA VAL A 230 -8.16 7.27 15.02
C VAL A 230 -8.04 8.48 15.94
N VAL A 231 -6.97 8.53 16.70
CA VAL A 231 -6.61 9.66 17.55
C VAL A 231 -5.47 10.46 16.95
N LYS A 232 -5.31 11.71 17.40
CA LYS A 232 -4.27 12.62 16.90
C LYS A 232 -2.87 12.01 16.94
N THR A 233 -2.57 11.22 17.96
CA THR A 233 -1.26 10.58 18.16
C THR A 233 -1.01 9.37 17.26
N ASP A 234 -2.00 8.90 16.50
CA ASP A 234 -1.78 7.88 15.45
C ASP A 234 -1.11 8.49 14.21
N LEU A 235 -1.16 9.82 14.05
CA LEU A 235 -0.44 10.54 13.00
C LEU A 235 1.01 10.80 13.40
N SER A 236 1.90 10.76 12.41
CA SER A 236 3.28 11.22 12.53
C SER A 236 3.31 12.62 13.16
N PRO A 237 4.27 12.94 14.07
CA PRO A 237 4.34 14.23 14.75
C PRO A 237 4.18 15.46 13.83
N LYS A 238 4.75 15.40 12.61
CA LYS A 238 4.63 16.49 11.61
C LYS A 238 3.20 16.63 11.04
N CYS A 239 2.46 15.53 10.96
CA CYS A 239 1.11 15.44 10.39
C CYS A 239 0.00 15.66 11.43
N GLN A 240 0.29 15.62 12.75
CA GLN A 240 -0.73 15.76 13.80
C GLN A 240 -1.53 17.07 13.72
N LYS A 241 -0.95 18.14 13.16
CA LYS A 241 -1.65 19.41 12.89
C LYS A 241 -2.74 19.30 11.83
N ASN A 242 -2.76 18.22 11.06
CA ASN A 242 -3.76 17.93 10.04
C ASN A 242 -4.86 16.98 10.53
N TYR A 243 -4.84 16.58 11.80
CA TYR A 243 -5.89 15.73 12.39
C TYR A 243 -7.27 16.39 12.21
N HIS A 244 -8.21 15.66 11.59
CA HIS A 244 -9.53 16.15 11.14
C HIS A 244 -9.55 17.38 10.22
N LYS A 245 -8.41 17.74 9.60
CA LYS A 245 -8.37 18.83 8.61
C LYS A 245 -8.65 18.31 7.20
N LYS A 246 -9.35 19.12 6.42
CA LYS A 246 -9.47 18.91 4.98
C LYS A 246 -8.11 19.11 4.31
N ILE A 247 -7.76 18.20 3.40
CA ILE A 247 -6.56 18.29 2.57
C ILE A 247 -7.03 18.57 1.13
N PRO A 248 -7.04 19.83 0.67
CA PRO A 248 -7.60 20.17 -0.65
C PRO A 248 -6.75 19.61 -1.79
N ASP A 249 -5.42 19.75 -1.67
CA ASP A 249 -4.43 19.34 -2.68
C ASP A 249 -3.44 18.37 -2.03
N PRO A 250 -3.80 17.08 -1.86
CA PRO A 250 -2.94 16.11 -1.19
C PRO A 250 -1.71 15.78 -2.03
N THR A 251 -0.56 15.74 -1.37
CA THR A 251 0.69 15.28 -1.97
C THR A 251 0.76 13.77 -1.88
N ILE A 252 0.87 13.08 -3.01
CA ILE A 252 1.00 11.62 -3.05
C ILE A 252 2.47 11.24 -3.15
N PHE A 253 2.99 10.54 -2.15
CA PHE A 253 4.30 9.91 -2.21
C PHE A 253 4.22 8.54 -2.83
N ASN A 254 5.24 8.19 -3.60
CA ASN A 254 5.36 6.91 -4.28
C ASN A 254 6.70 6.27 -3.90
N SER A 255 6.66 5.10 -3.26
CA SER A 255 7.88 4.40 -2.86
C SER A 255 7.78 2.89 -3.02
N PHE A 256 8.94 2.26 -3.15
CA PHE A 256 9.10 0.81 -3.13
C PHE A 256 9.71 0.36 -1.81
N HIS A 257 9.24 -0.78 -1.30
CA HIS A 257 9.98 -1.54 -0.29
C HIS A 257 10.99 -2.45 -1.01
N VAL A 258 12.25 -2.03 -1.02
CA VAL A 258 13.32 -2.70 -1.76
C VAL A 258 14.08 -3.66 -0.86
N TYR A 259 14.66 -4.73 -1.41
CA TYR A 259 15.48 -5.65 -0.61
C TYR A 259 16.52 -4.89 0.24
N PRO A 260 16.72 -5.24 1.53
CA PRO A 260 16.09 -6.32 2.29
C PRO A 260 14.77 -5.95 2.98
N ALA A 261 14.25 -4.73 2.79
CA ALA A 261 13.05 -4.21 3.44
C ALA A 261 11.73 -4.76 2.89
N ALA A 262 11.78 -5.52 1.79
CA ALA A 262 10.63 -6.08 1.10
C ALA A 262 9.95 -7.17 1.94
N SER A 263 8.73 -6.88 2.43
CA SER A 263 7.92 -7.86 3.15
C SER A 263 7.28 -8.91 2.24
N ILE A 264 7.15 -8.61 0.94
CA ILE A 264 6.58 -9.48 -0.08
C ILE A 264 7.54 -9.51 -1.27
N GLY A 265 7.91 -10.72 -1.70
CA GLY A 265 8.78 -10.98 -2.85
C GLY A 265 8.04 -10.88 -4.18
N TYR A 266 7.34 -9.78 -4.39
CA TYR A 266 6.63 -9.45 -5.62
C TYR A 266 6.64 -7.93 -5.77
N LEU A 267 6.88 -7.39 -6.96
CA LEU A 267 6.94 -5.94 -7.19
C LEU A 267 5.62 -5.27 -6.80
N HIS A 268 5.71 -4.27 -5.93
CA HIS A 268 4.58 -3.44 -5.55
C HIS A 268 5.05 -2.02 -5.23
N LEU A 269 4.30 -1.04 -5.74
CA LEU A 269 4.48 0.36 -5.45
C LEU A 269 3.52 0.77 -4.32
N HIS A 270 4.03 1.48 -3.32
CA HIS A 270 3.23 2.12 -2.30
C HIS A 270 2.89 3.54 -2.75
N SER A 271 1.61 3.88 -2.79
CA SER A 271 1.14 5.26 -3.00
C SER A 271 0.33 5.72 -1.78
N TYR A 272 0.74 6.83 -1.17
CA TYR A 272 0.16 7.29 0.10
C TYR A 272 0.25 8.81 0.27
N VAL A 273 -0.62 9.37 1.10
CA VAL A 273 -0.77 10.81 1.29
C VAL A 273 0.23 11.33 2.33
N GLY A 274 1.12 12.25 1.93
CA GLY A 274 2.21 12.78 2.76
C GLY A 274 1.76 13.68 3.92
N GLU A 275 0.58 14.28 3.82
CA GLU A 275 -0.03 15.08 4.88
C GLU A 275 -0.64 14.22 6.00
N LEU A 276 -0.80 12.92 5.76
CA LEU A 276 -1.56 11.99 6.59
C LEU A 276 -0.72 10.79 7.05
N LEU A 277 0.62 10.93 7.07
CA LEU A 277 1.50 9.87 7.54
C LEU A 277 1.16 9.49 8.99
N THR A 278 1.25 8.20 9.28
CA THR A 278 1.00 7.63 10.61
C THR A 278 2.31 7.44 11.38
N THR A 279 2.23 7.19 12.69
CA THR A 279 3.42 6.81 13.47
C THR A 279 4.06 5.53 12.97
N ALA A 280 3.27 4.62 12.39
CA ALA A 280 3.78 3.39 11.79
C ALA A 280 4.81 3.67 10.67
N HIS A 281 4.61 4.72 9.87
CA HIS A 281 5.60 5.15 8.88
C HIS A 281 6.94 5.52 9.52
N ASP A 282 6.89 6.29 10.61
CA ASP A 282 8.09 6.77 11.31
C ASP A 282 8.82 5.60 11.99
N THR A 283 8.11 4.71 12.67
CA THR A 283 8.67 3.51 13.29
C THR A 283 9.33 2.61 12.25
N MET A 284 8.62 2.29 11.16
CA MET A 284 9.17 1.43 10.11
C MET A 284 10.42 2.04 9.45
N SER A 285 10.43 3.35 9.23
CA SER A 285 11.58 4.07 8.67
C SER A 285 12.76 4.06 9.62
N LYS A 286 12.52 4.29 10.92
CA LYS A 286 13.55 4.24 11.96
C LYS A 286 14.13 2.83 12.10
N GLU A 287 13.30 1.81 12.20
CA GLU A 287 13.76 0.41 12.33
C GLU A 287 14.61 -0.03 11.13
N ALA A 288 14.21 0.36 9.92
CA ALA A 288 14.99 0.08 8.72
C ALA A 288 16.36 0.75 8.77
N LYS A 289 16.40 2.03 9.14
CA LYS A 289 17.63 2.80 9.30
C LYS A 289 18.55 2.17 10.37
N ASP A 290 17.99 1.77 11.50
CA ASP A 290 18.74 1.11 12.59
C ASP A 290 19.32 -0.24 12.14
N LYS A 291 18.70 -0.91 11.17
CA LYS A 291 19.18 -2.14 10.53
C LYS A 291 20.07 -1.90 9.30
N GLY A 292 20.36 -0.64 8.96
CA GLY A 292 21.26 -0.27 7.87
C GLY A 292 20.65 -0.33 6.46
N TYR A 293 19.33 -0.24 6.33
CA TYR A 293 18.65 -0.18 5.03
C TYR A 293 17.55 0.89 4.97
N HIS A 294 17.08 1.21 3.76
CA HIS A 294 15.97 2.15 3.57
C HIS A 294 14.64 1.41 3.50
N LYS A 295 13.65 1.83 4.31
CA LYS A 295 12.30 1.25 4.24
C LYS A 295 11.61 1.63 2.94
N ASN A 296 11.57 2.92 2.66
CA ASN A 296 10.90 3.54 1.53
C ASN A 296 11.96 4.09 0.57
N VAL A 297 12.12 3.47 -0.59
CA VAL A 297 12.94 4.00 -1.69
C VAL A 297 12.02 4.75 -2.66
N PRO A 298 12.22 6.06 -2.89
CA PRO A 298 11.37 6.84 -3.79
C PRO A 298 11.32 6.29 -5.21
N TYR A 299 10.17 6.48 -5.87
CA TYR A 299 9.96 6.13 -7.27
C TYR A 299 11.04 6.72 -8.19
N GLU A 300 11.39 7.99 -7.98
CA GLU A 300 12.32 8.76 -8.79
C GLU A 300 13.73 8.18 -8.70
N VAL A 301 14.12 7.68 -7.53
CA VAL A 301 15.40 6.98 -7.32
C VAL A 301 15.42 5.67 -8.11
N VAL A 302 14.33 4.91 -8.07
CA VAL A 302 14.19 3.65 -8.82
C VAL A 302 14.30 3.91 -10.32
N VAL A 303 13.51 4.86 -10.85
CA VAL A 303 13.53 5.21 -12.28
C VAL A 303 14.89 5.70 -12.73
N LYS A 304 15.54 6.58 -11.96
CA LYS A 304 16.87 7.09 -12.27
C LYS A 304 17.88 5.95 -12.43
N GLN A 305 17.87 4.99 -11.50
CA GLN A 305 18.75 3.82 -11.58
C GLN A 305 18.44 2.91 -12.77
N LEU A 306 17.24 2.93 -13.36
CA LEU A 306 16.95 2.14 -14.57
C LEU A 306 17.38 2.80 -15.87
N THR A 307 17.58 4.13 -15.85
CA THR A 307 17.96 4.94 -17.01
C THR A 307 19.45 5.27 -17.09
N GLU A 308 20.19 5.03 -16.00
CA GLU A 308 21.65 5.20 -15.88
C GLU A 308 22.36 3.84 -15.89
#